data_AF-F1T7V8-F1
#
_entry.id   AF-F1T7V8-F1
#
_cell.length_a   1.000
_cell.length_b   1.000
_cell.length_c   1.000
_cell.angle_alpha   90.00
_cell.angle_beta   90.00
_cell.angle_gamma   90.00
#
_symmetry.space_group_name_H-M   'P 1'
#
loop_
_entity.id
_entity.type
_entity.pdbx_description
1 polymer ?
#
loop_
_entity_poly.entity_id
_entity_poly.type
_entity_poly.pdbx_seq_one_letter_code
_entity_poly.pdbx_strand_id
1 'polypeptide(L)'
;MDSDFSLIHREGMVKLDKCVFFNDRQNWERYGYYVRTKLNRENPTVANYFTSGLLHSRGKPNLQIREPIDPFMAEAILHELVELMDQGVEINPGQRIKDILPGLVLEISEASDESDMLTISLSQASLAD
;
A
#
# COMPACT_ATOMS: atom_id res chain seq x y z
N MET A 1 29.52 12.33 -9.11
CA MET A 1 28.83 11.03 -9.06
C MET A 1 27.37 11.35 -9.25
N ASP A 2 27.02 11.45 -10.52
CA ASP A 2 25.68 11.82 -10.98
C ASP A 2 24.82 10.56 -10.95
N SER A 3 23.82 10.56 -10.07
CA SER A 3 22.71 9.61 -10.15
C SER A 3 21.64 10.26 -10.99
N ASP A 4 21.56 9.86 -12.26
CA ASP A 4 20.54 10.27 -13.24
C ASP A 4 19.13 9.98 -12.70
N PHE A 5 18.51 10.98 -12.08
CA PHE A 5 17.07 11.06 -11.85
C PHE A 5 16.41 11.75 -13.05
N SER A 6 16.42 11.08 -14.20
CA SER A 6 15.67 11.53 -15.37
C SER A 6 14.63 10.48 -15.72
N LEU A 7 13.49 10.48 -15.02
CA LEU A 7 12.29 9.85 -15.55
C LEU A 7 11.02 10.63 -15.13
N ILE A 8 10.41 11.21 -16.17
CA ILE A 8 8.98 11.48 -16.34
C ILE A 8 8.43 12.78 -15.72
N HIS A 9 8.47 13.84 -16.53
CA HIS A 9 7.38 14.81 -16.60
C HIS A 9 6.84 14.80 -18.03
N ARG A 10 5.51 14.84 -18.14
CA ARG A 10 4.65 14.82 -19.34
C ARG A 10 4.20 13.44 -19.80
N GLU A 11 2.91 13.19 -19.53
CA GLU A 11 1.98 12.40 -20.35
C GLU A 11 2.53 11.09 -20.92
N GLY A 12 2.34 9.98 -20.20
CA GLY A 12 2.58 8.67 -20.78
C GLY A 12 2.71 7.56 -19.76
N MET A 13 1.67 6.72 -19.65
CA MET A 13 1.79 5.37 -19.11
C MET A 13 2.95 4.65 -19.83
N VAL A 14 4.04 4.36 -19.12
CA VAL A 14 5.09 3.48 -19.63
C VAL A 14 4.70 2.04 -19.34
N LYS A 15 4.55 1.23 -20.40
CA LYS A 15 4.39 -0.23 -20.32
C LYS A 15 5.73 -0.85 -19.87
N LEU A 16 5.87 -1.09 -18.58
CA LEU A 16 6.76 -2.09 -17.99
C LEU A 16 5.84 -3.02 -17.21
N ASP A 17 5.58 -4.24 -17.70
CA ASP A 17 4.75 -5.28 -17.06
C ASP A 17 3.81 -4.72 -15.97
N LYS A 18 2.82 -3.96 -16.49
CA LYS A 18 2.14 -2.79 -15.89
C LYS A 18 2.28 -2.64 -14.36
N CYS A 19 3.41 -2.11 -13.92
CA CYS A 19 3.48 -1.45 -12.62
C CYS A 19 3.06 0.00 -12.79
N VAL A 20 1.92 0.37 -12.22
CA VAL A 20 1.46 1.77 -12.15
C VAL A 20 1.86 2.31 -10.80
N PHE A 21 2.39 3.53 -10.81
CA PHE A 21 2.88 4.26 -9.66
C PHE A 21 1.91 5.42 -9.42
N PHE A 22 1.29 5.48 -8.25
CA PHE A 22 0.36 6.55 -7.89
C PHE A 22 1.09 7.51 -6.94
N ASN A 23 1.18 8.77 -7.35
CA ASN A 23 1.59 9.89 -6.49
C ASN A 23 2.96 9.72 -5.79
N ASP A 24 3.91 9.05 -6.44
CA ASP A 24 5.18 8.60 -5.84
C ASP A 24 6.02 9.69 -5.19
N ARG A 25 6.04 10.90 -5.76
CA ARG A 25 7.00 11.92 -5.35
C ARG A 25 6.71 12.48 -3.95
N GLN A 26 5.45 12.78 -3.64
CA GLN A 26 5.10 13.37 -2.34
C GLN A 26 5.28 12.35 -1.21
N ASN A 27 4.83 11.11 -1.42
CA ASN A 27 4.98 10.03 -0.43
C ASN A 27 6.45 9.69 -0.20
N TRP A 28 7.25 9.69 -1.27
CA TRP A 28 8.69 9.46 -1.15
C TRP A 28 9.40 10.58 -0.38
N GLU A 29 9.18 11.83 -0.75
CA GLU A 29 9.84 12.98 -0.11
C GLU A 29 9.45 13.13 1.36
N ARG A 30 8.21 12.80 1.72
CA ARG A 30 7.68 13.01 3.08
C ARG A 30 7.80 11.80 4.00
N TYR A 31 7.58 10.59 3.49
CA TYR A 31 7.47 9.38 4.29
C TYR A 31 8.46 8.27 3.89
N GLY A 32 9.18 8.45 2.77
CA GLY A 32 10.20 7.53 2.29
C GLY A 32 9.64 6.26 1.64
N TYR A 33 8.37 6.25 1.20
CA TYR A 33 7.76 5.11 0.53
C TYR A 33 6.95 5.55 -0.69
N TYR A 34 6.66 4.61 -1.59
CA TYR A 34 5.71 4.78 -2.68
C TYR A 34 4.77 3.57 -2.74
N VAL A 35 3.61 3.75 -3.39
CA VAL A 35 2.63 2.68 -3.60
C VAL A 35 2.84 2.11 -4.99
N ARG A 36 3.20 0.83 -5.06
CA ARG A 36 3.32 0.11 -6.32
C ARG A 36 2.08 -0.72 -6.57
N THR A 37 1.56 -0.66 -7.79
CA THR A 37 0.50 -1.55 -8.26
C THR A 37 1.07 -2.67 -9.11
N LYS A 38 0.60 -3.90 -8.95
CA LYS A 38 0.92 -5.05 -9.82
C LYS A 38 -0.35 -5.77 -10.21
N LEU A 39 -0.60 -5.90 -11.51
CA LEU A 39 -1.74 -6.69 -11.99
C LEU A 39 -1.54 -8.17 -11.65
N ASN A 40 -2.62 -8.81 -11.22
CA ASN A 40 -2.65 -10.25 -11.00
C ASN A 40 -2.43 -10.97 -12.34
N ARG A 41 -1.49 -11.92 -12.36
CA ARG A 41 -1.10 -12.66 -13.58
C ARG A 41 -2.20 -13.58 -14.09
N GLU A 42 -2.98 -14.16 -13.19
CA GLU A 42 -4.09 -15.06 -13.49
C GLU A 42 -5.37 -14.30 -13.79
N ASN A 43 -5.56 -13.14 -13.17
CA ASN A 43 -6.70 -12.25 -13.42
C ASN A 43 -6.27 -10.79 -13.63
N PRO A 44 -5.97 -10.37 -14.88
CA PRO A 44 -5.43 -9.04 -15.18
C PRO A 44 -6.36 -7.84 -14.87
N THR A 45 -7.61 -8.09 -14.46
CA THR A 45 -8.53 -7.04 -13.99
C THR A 45 -8.37 -6.75 -12.50
N VAL A 46 -7.65 -7.58 -11.76
CA VAL A 46 -7.36 -7.41 -10.34
C VAL A 46 -5.95 -6.81 -10.19
N ALA A 47 -5.88 -5.74 -9.41
CA ALA A 47 -4.64 -5.06 -9.07
C ALA A 47 -4.28 -5.33 -7.61
N ASN A 48 -3.03 -5.70 -7.37
CA ASN A 48 -2.45 -5.77 -6.03
C ASN A 48 -1.71 -4.46 -5.76
N TYR A 49 -1.88 -3.91 -4.57
CA TYR A 49 -1.23 -2.67 -4.14
C TYR A 49 -0.28 -2.97 -3.00
N PHE A 50 0.91 -2.39 -3.01
CA PHE A 50 1.89 -2.61 -1.96
C PHE A 50 2.75 -1.38 -1.71
N THR A 51 3.08 -1.15 -0.44
CA THR A 51 4.09 -0.17 -0.09
C THR A 51 5.48 -0.72 -0.43
N SER A 52 6.32 0.16 -0.95
CA SER A 52 7.71 -0.15 -1.27
C SER A 52 8.58 1.07 -0.97
N GLY A 53 9.85 0.85 -0.63
CA GLY A 53 10.77 1.92 -0.25
C GLY A 53 11.39 1.69 1.13
N LEU A 54 11.61 2.78 1.86
CA LEU A 54 12.43 2.81 3.09
C LEU A 54 11.68 2.38 4.35
N LEU A 55 10.42 1.92 4.28
CA LEU A 55 9.70 1.44 5.47
C LEU A 55 10.49 0.36 6.22
N HIS A 56 11.03 -0.61 5.49
CA HIS A 56 11.86 -1.67 6.06
C HIS A 56 13.12 -1.11 6.75
N SER A 57 13.76 -0.10 6.17
CA SER A 57 14.93 0.56 6.79
C SER A 57 14.60 1.33 8.07
N ARG A 58 13.31 1.63 8.31
CA ARG A 58 12.78 2.23 9.53
C ARG A 58 12.29 1.18 10.53
N GLY A 59 12.56 -0.10 10.28
CA GLY A 59 12.09 -1.21 11.12
C GLY A 59 10.61 -1.52 10.98
N LYS A 60 9.97 -1.07 9.89
CA LYS A 60 8.53 -1.23 9.65
C LYS A 60 8.25 -2.24 8.54
N PRO A 61 7.22 -3.07 8.65
CA PRO A 61 6.85 -4.02 7.61
C PRO A 61 6.35 -3.30 6.36
N ASN A 62 6.53 -3.92 5.20
CA ASN A 62 5.78 -3.50 4.01
C ASN A 62 4.33 -3.96 4.15
N LEU A 63 3.44 -3.30 3.43
CA LEU A 63 2.00 -3.52 3.48
C LEU A 63 1.50 -3.90 2.08
N GLN A 64 0.55 -4.83 1.99
CA GLN A 64 -0.11 -5.18 0.74
C GLN A 64 -1.62 -5.29 0.87
N ILE A 65 -2.34 -4.89 -0.18
CA ILE A 65 -3.77 -5.12 -0.38
C ILE A 65 -3.91 -5.96 -1.66
N ARG A 66 -4.56 -7.13 -1.55
CA ARG A 66 -4.77 -8.08 -2.67
C ARG A 66 -6.20 -8.07 -3.23
N GLU A 67 -7.09 -7.28 -2.62
CA GLU A 67 -8.51 -7.23 -2.97
C GLU A 67 -8.77 -6.28 -4.14
N PRO A 68 -9.81 -6.53 -4.96
CA PRO A 68 -10.18 -5.68 -6.07
C PRO A 68 -10.81 -4.39 -5.55
N ILE A 69 -9.98 -3.40 -5.27
CA ILE A 69 -10.40 -2.09 -4.77
C ILE A 69 -9.96 -0.93 -5.66
N ASP A 70 -10.66 0.18 -5.51
CA ASP A 70 -10.33 1.44 -6.15
C ASP A 70 -8.89 1.88 -5.78
N PRO A 71 -8.06 2.31 -6.75
CA PRO A 71 -6.68 2.72 -6.50
C PRO A 71 -6.54 3.87 -5.49
N PHE A 72 -7.46 4.84 -5.49
CA PHE A 72 -7.41 5.95 -4.54
C PHE A 72 -7.75 5.47 -3.13
N MET A 73 -8.68 4.52 -3.00
CA MET A 73 -8.97 3.88 -1.72
C MET A 73 -7.77 3.08 -1.21
N ALA A 74 -7.08 2.35 -2.09
CA ALA A 74 -5.86 1.62 -1.74
C ALA A 74 -4.75 2.56 -1.24
N GLU A 75 -4.51 3.66 -1.95
CA GLU A 75 -3.52 4.67 -1.56
C GLU A 75 -3.87 5.29 -0.19
N ALA A 76 -5.13 5.68 0.02
CA ALA A 76 -5.58 6.26 1.28
C ALA A 76 -5.38 5.29 2.46
N ILE A 77 -5.79 4.03 2.31
CA ILE A 77 -5.60 3.01 3.36
C ILE A 77 -4.11 2.84 3.70
N LEU A 78 -3.26 2.69 2.69
CA LEU A 78 -1.83 2.49 2.90
C LEU A 78 -1.17 3.72 3.53
N HIS A 79 -1.59 4.92 3.15
CA HIS A 79 -1.13 6.17 3.74
C HIS A 79 -1.47 6.27 5.22
N GLU A 80 -2.74 6.08 5.59
CA GLU A 80 -3.18 6.12 6.99
C GLU A 80 -2.45 5.10 7.86
N LEU A 81 -2.22 3.88 7.36
CA LEU A 81 -1.44 2.87 8.09
C LEU A 81 0.03 3.29 8.30
N VAL A 82 0.65 3.92 7.30
CA VAL A 82 2.00 4.45 7.46
C VAL A 82 2.04 5.61 8.45
N GLU A 83 1.04 6.49 8.44
CA GLU A 83 0.95 7.58 9.42
C GLU A 83 0.77 7.05 10.84
N LEU A 84 -0.06 6.03 11.06
CA LEU A 84 -0.20 5.36 12.36
C LEU A 84 1.14 4.78 12.83
N MET A 85 1.87 4.10 11.96
CA MET A 85 3.21 3.61 12.29
C MET A 85 4.18 4.76 12.62
N ASP A 86 4.09 5.89 11.90
CA ASP A 86 4.93 7.07 12.13
C ASP A 86 4.62 7.74 13.47
N GLN A 87 3.40 7.60 13.97
CA GLN A 87 2.97 8.02 15.30
C GLN A 87 3.35 7.01 16.41
N GLY A 88 3.98 5.89 16.06
CA GLY A 88 4.43 4.86 17.00
C GLY A 88 3.41 3.75 17.27
N VAL A 89 2.35 3.64 16.46
CA VAL A 89 1.41 2.53 16.56
C VAL A 89 1.99 1.29 15.87
N GLU A 90 2.11 0.19 16.62
CA GLU A 90 2.55 -1.09 16.05
C GLU A 90 1.41 -1.79 15.32
N ILE A 91 1.63 -2.09 14.04
CA ILE A 91 0.71 -2.86 13.19
C ILE A 91 1.17 -4.32 13.17
N ASN A 92 0.38 -5.21 13.78
CA ASN A 92 0.73 -6.61 13.99
C ASN A 92 -0.31 -7.57 13.37
N PRO A 93 0.09 -8.77 12.94
CA PRO A 93 -0.84 -9.81 12.52
C PRO A 93 -1.92 -10.11 13.57
N GLY A 94 -3.14 -10.39 13.13
CA GLY A 94 -4.31 -10.63 13.98
C GLY A 94 -5.01 -9.36 14.48
N GLN A 95 -4.44 -8.18 14.23
CA GLN A 95 -5.11 -6.93 14.57
C GLN A 95 -6.28 -6.64 13.62
N ARG A 96 -7.33 -6.05 14.20
CA ARG A 96 -8.46 -5.46 13.48
C ARG A 96 -8.46 -3.95 13.70
N ILE A 97 -8.27 -3.19 12.64
CA ILE A 97 -8.26 -1.72 12.67
C ILE A 97 -9.58 -1.25 12.11
N LYS A 98 -10.35 -0.52 12.92
CA LYS A 98 -11.65 0.03 12.53
C LYS A 98 -11.49 1.50 12.18
N ASP A 99 -12.36 1.98 11.31
CA ASP A 99 -12.56 3.40 11.05
C ASP A 99 -11.33 4.13 10.49
N ILE A 100 -10.39 3.40 9.86
CA ILE A 100 -9.33 4.02 9.06
C ILE A 100 -9.93 4.85 7.91
N LEU A 101 -11.04 4.33 7.37
CA LEU A 101 -12.00 5.02 6.54
C LEU A 101 -13.39 4.69 7.11
N PRO A 102 -14.35 5.63 7.09
CA PRO A 102 -15.66 5.42 7.69
C PRO A 102 -16.34 4.14 7.18
N GLY A 103 -16.73 3.26 8.09
CA GLY A 103 -17.44 2.01 7.76
C GLY A 103 -16.54 0.88 7.24
N LEU A 104 -15.22 1.05 7.28
CA LEU A 104 -14.25 0.04 6.85
C LEU A 104 -13.54 -0.58 8.06
N VAL A 105 -13.40 -1.91 8.01
CA VAL A 105 -12.61 -2.69 8.97
C VAL A 105 -11.47 -3.36 8.20
N LEU A 106 -10.25 -3.09 8.64
CA LEU A 106 -9.05 -3.76 8.15
C LEU A 106 -8.71 -4.94 9.05
N GLU A 107 -8.36 -6.06 8.44
CA GLU A 107 -7.73 -7.19 9.13
C GLU A 107 -6.29 -7.34 8.66
N ILE A 108 -5.37 -7.43 9.62
CA ILE A 108 -3.94 -7.55 9.36
C ILE A 108 -3.55 -9.02 9.51
N SER A 109 -2.85 -9.55 8.51
CA SER A 109 -2.33 -10.92 8.51
C SER A 109 -0.90 -10.96 7.98
N GLU A 110 -0.18 -12.04 8.26
CA GLU A 110 1.13 -12.27 7.64
C GLU A 110 0.97 -12.47 6.14
N ALA A 111 1.93 -12.01 5.34
CA ALA A 111 1.96 -12.39 3.94
C ALA A 111 2.38 -13.86 3.81
N SER A 112 1.62 -14.63 3.02
CA SER A 112 1.88 -16.05 2.80
C SER A 112 3.20 -16.32 2.09
N ASP A 113 3.73 -15.33 1.37
CA ASP A 113 4.80 -15.51 0.39
C ASP A 113 6.05 -14.66 0.69
N GLU A 114 5.97 -13.69 1.62
CA GLU A 114 7.04 -12.73 1.92
C GLU A 114 7.09 -12.43 3.43
N SER A 115 8.18 -12.80 4.13
CA SER A 115 8.27 -12.73 5.60
C SER A 115 8.17 -11.32 6.19
N ASP A 116 8.48 -10.30 5.38
CA ASP A 116 8.62 -8.92 5.84
C ASP A 116 7.45 -8.03 5.41
N MET A 117 6.33 -8.67 5.04
CA MET A 117 5.13 -8.02 4.51
C MET A 117 3.88 -8.45 5.27
N LEU A 118 2.99 -7.48 5.50
CA LEU A 118 1.66 -7.69 6.07
C LEU A 118 0.59 -7.56 4.99
N THR A 119 -0.35 -8.49 5.00
CA THR A 119 -1.54 -8.46 4.14
C THR A 119 -2.68 -7.78 4.86
N ILE A 120 -3.32 -6.85 4.16
CA ILE A 120 -4.52 -6.13 4.59
C ILE A 120 -5.70 -6.71 3.84
N SER A 121 -6.68 -7.17 4.60
CA SER A 121 -8.00 -7.58 4.10
C SER A 121 -9.06 -6.57 4.55
N LEU A 122 -10.07 -6.36 3.71
CA LEU A 122 -11.08 -5.31 3.85
C LEU A 122 -12.44 -5.94 4.07
N SER A 123 -13.13 -5.48 5.10
CA SER A 123 -14.54 -5.81 5.34
C SER A 123 -15.32 -4.57 5.73
N GLN A 124 -16.63 -4.55 5.47
CA GLN A 124 -17.47 -3.47 5.94
C GLN A 124 -17.78 -3.67 7.42
N ALA A 125 -17.74 -2.59 8.19
CA ALA A 125 -18.31 -2.59 9.52
C ALA A 125 -19.81 -2.87 9.37
N SER A 126 -20.29 -3.97 9.94
CA SER A 126 -21.73 -4.13 10.06
C SER A 126 -22.22 -2.98 10.94
N LEU A 127 -23.11 -2.15 10.41
CA LEU A 127 -24.01 -1.35 11.22
C LEU A 127 -24.87 -2.38 11.98
N ALA A 128 -24.39 -2.82 13.13
CA ALA A 128 -25.26 -3.47 14.10
C ALA A 128 -26.12 -2.34 14.67
N ASP A 129 -27.42 -2.44 14.39
CA ASP A 129 -28.49 -1.58 14.93
C ASP A 129 -28.43 -1.44 16.46
#